data_AF-A0AAD9MUY3-F1
#
_entry.id   AF-A0AAD9MUY3-F1
#
_cell.length_a   1.000
_cell.length_b   1.000
_cell.length_c   1.000
_cell.angle_alpha   90.00
_cell.angle_beta   90.00
_cell.angle_gamma   90.00
#
_symmetry.space_group_name_H-M   'P 1'
#
loop_
_entity.id
_entity.type
_entity.pdbx_description
1 polymer ?
#
loop_
_entity_poly.entity_id
_entity_poly.type
_entity_poly.pdbx_seq_one_letter_code
_entity_poly.pdbx_strand_id
1 'polypeptide(L)'
;MTLPEVADESPSALATRFQRYFKDKTEVLCQNRSPLPADDTPTVVGAHFDVFEHASPSDVKKIVLASATKSCELDPLPTSIVKQHIDALSPLLARIINASLATTVFPAPMKHAVVVPILKKGGSDANALTNYRPISNITFVAKKTERFIAQQVQHFMEENGIYGIYQSAYRAHHSAETALVRIHNDIAHSIDNRQSVLLMLLDLSAAFDTIDHTILLRRLSGYGLSGDVLAWPTSYLCDRTYVVRVKSGVSEADIITTGVPQGTVLGPLLFNAYIAPLTTLLQKHNIRHHLYADDTQLYITFPPTDHTQALARMEACVQDAKAWLCDNGLVMNNNKSQAIVIHSSSLRTPTSLTRVNICGQLVETSPVIRDLGFNVDANLTMTSQVANVCRSAYYHLSRIAKI
;
A
#
# COMPACT_ATOMS: atom_id res chain seq x y z
N MET A 1 -22.91 -3.63 -6.63
CA MET A 1 -21.70 -2.95 -7.15
C MET A 1 -21.91 -2.86 -8.66
N THR A 2 -22.11 -1.67 -9.20
CA THR A 2 -22.36 -1.45 -10.63
C THR A 2 -21.06 -1.69 -11.39
N LEU A 3 -21.02 -2.78 -12.15
CA LEU A 3 -19.95 -3.14 -13.08
C LEU A 3 -20.12 -2.35 -14.40
N PRO A 4 -19.14 -2.35 -15.32
CA PRO A 4 -19.33 -1.74 -16.62
C PRO A 4 -20.55 -2.37 -17.29
N GLU A 5 -21.57 -1.57 -17.62
CA GLU A 5 -22.61 -1.97 -18.56
C GLU A 5 -22.07 -1.67 -19.96
N VAL A 6 -21.05 -2.41 -20.37
CA VAL A 6 -20.74 -2.48 -21.79
C VAL A 6 -21.80 -3.38 -22.38
N ALA A 7 -22.86 -2.77 -22.92
CA ALA A 7 -23.82 -3.45 -23.77
C ALA A 7 -23.01 -4.23 -24.82
N ASP A 8 -23.24 -5.54 -24.91
CA ASP A 8 -22.69 -6.50 -25.89
C ASP A 8 -21.37 -7.25 -25.59
N GLU A 9 -20.70 -7.09 -24.44
CA GLU A 9 -19.53 -7.94 -24.11
C GLU A 9 -19.88 -9.10 -23.15
N SER A 10 -19.49 -10.34 -23.50
CA SER A 10 -19.69 -11.49 -22.61
C SER A 10 -18.84 -11.35 -21.33
N PRO A 11 -19.28 -11.90 -20.17
CA PRO A 11 -18.52 -11.81 -18.94
C PRO A 11 -17.07 -12.31 -19.06
N SER A 12 -16.83 -13.37 -19.85
CA SER A 12 -15.48 -13.91 -20.07
C SER A 12 -14.63 -12.99 -20.96
N ALA A 13 -15.20 -12.39 -22.00
CA ALA A 13 -14.48 -11.41 -22.82
C ALA A 13 -14.07 -10.19 -21.99
N LEU A 14 -14.98 -9.68 -21.14
CA LEU A 14 -14.69 -8.59 -20.22
C LEU A 14 -13.61 -8.97 -19.19
N ALA A 15 -13.63 -10.19 -18.67
CA ALA A 15 -12.58 -10.70 -17.77
C ALA A 15 -11.20 -10.72 -18.45
N THR A 16 -11.12 -11.23 -19.68
CA THR A 16 -9.89 -11.21 -20.49
C THR A 16 -9.42 -9.79 -20.79
N ARG A 17 -10.35 -8.86 -21.04
CA ARG A 17 -10.02 -7.44 -21.25
C ARG A 17 -9.43 -6.79 -20.00
N PHE A 18 -9.98 -7.08 -18.82
CA PHE A 18 -9.40 -6.63 -17.55
C PHE A 18 -8.02 -7.25 -17.29
N GLN A 19 -7.85 -8.55 -17.56
CA GLN A 19 -6.56 -9.23 -17.43
C GLN A 19 -5.50 -8.54 -18.29
N ARG A 20 -5.79 -8.36 -19.58
CA ARG A 20 -4.89 -7.66 -20.51
C ARG A 20 -4.58 -6.24 -20.02
N TYR A 21 -5.59 -5.48 -19.60
CA TYR A 21 -5.39 -4.13 -19.08
C TYR A 21 -4.45 -4.09 -17.86
N PHE A 22 -4.65 -4.97 -16.87
CA PHE A 22 -3.81 -4.99 -15.67
C PHE A 22 -2.38 -5.43 -16.00
N LYS A 23 -2.22 -6.41 -16.89
CA LYS A 23 -0.92 -6.89 -17.36
C LYS A 23 -0.17 -5.81 -18.13
N ASP A 24 -0.74 -5.31 -19.23
CA ASP A 24 -0.13 -4.32 -20.11
C ASP A 24 0.26 -3.06 -19.33
N LYS A 25 -0.60 -2.60 -18.42
CA LYS A 25 -0.31 -1.45 -17.57
C LYS A 25 0.95 -1.69 -16.72
N THR A 26 1.07 -2.86 -16.12
CA THR A 26 2.20 -3.20 -15.27
C THR A 26 3.47 -3.36 -16.10
N GLU A 27 3.38 -4.03 -17.25
CA GLU A 27 4.51 -4.20 -18.19
C GLU A 27 5.04 -2.85 -18.68
N VAL A 28 4.17 -1.93 -19.11
CA VAL A 28 4.56 -0.58 -19.54
C VAL A 28 5.27 0.19 -18.41
N LEU A 29 4.78 0.09 -17.18
CA LEU A 29 5.43 0.73 -16.03
C LEU A 29 6.81 0.11 -15.71
N CYS A 30 7.00 -1.18 -16.01
CA CYS A 30 8.24 -1.90 -15.75
C CYS A 30 9.27 -1.82 -16.89
N GLN A 31 8.88 -1.41 -18.11
CA GLN A 31 9.79 -1.32 -19.27
C GLN A 31 10.95 -0.35 -19.07
N ASN A 32 10.77 0.71 -18.28
CA ASN A 32 11.78 1.74 -18.02
C ASN A 32 12.57 1.50 -16.72
N ARG A 33 12.60 0.27 -16.21
CA ARG A 33 13.39 -0.04 -15.01
C ARG A 33 14.87 0.18 -15.27
N SER A 34 15.52 0.89 -14.36
CA SER A 34 16.98 0.94 -14.29
C SER A 34 17.53 -0.49 -14.10
N PRO A 35 18.81 -0.74 -14.45
CA PRO A 35 19.52 -1.92 -14.00
C PRO A 35 19.39 -2.08 -12.48
N LEU A 36 19.51 -3.32 -11.97
CA LEU A 36 19.47 -3.61 -10.54
C LEU A 36 20.33 -2.58 -9.76
N PRO A 37 19.72 -1.76 -8.89
CA PRO A 37 20.43 -0.68 -8.23
C PRO A 37 21.46 -1.23 -7.25
N ALA A 38 22.38 -0.35 -6.84
CA ALA A 38 23.24 -0.62 -5.68
C ALA A 38 22.36 -0.92 -4.46
N ASP A 39 22.83 -1.82 -3.60
CA ASP A 39 22.10 -2.16 -2.39
C ASP A 39 22.13 -0.98 -1.41
N ASP A 40 20.97 -0.39 -1.18
CA ASP A 40 20.76 0.73 -0.26
C ASP A 40 20.07 0.28 1.04
N THR A 41 19.86 -1.03 1.19
CA THR A 41 19.21 -1.62 2.36
C THR A 41 20.06 -1.35 3.59
N PRO A 42 19.52 -0.72 4.64
CA PRO A 42 20.21 -0.61 5.91
C PRO A 42 20.52 -2.02 6.44
N THR A 43 21.80 -2.35 6.58
CA THR A 43 22.21 -3.62 7.18
C THR A 43 21.92 -3.57 8.67
N VAL A 44 21.05 -4.46 9.14
CA VAL A 44 20.81 -4.60 10.57
C VAL A 44 21.95 -5.42 11.16
N VAL A 45 22.82 -4.78 11.93
CA VAL A 45 23.98 -5.45 12.52
C VAL A 45 23.54 -6.29 13.72
N GLY A 46 23.78 -7.60 13.65
CA GLY A 46 23.62 -8.53 14.77
C GLY A 46 22.25 -9.18 14.94
N ALA A 47 21.27 -8.82 14.10
CA ALA A 47 19.95 -9.47 14.10
C ALA A 47 19.80 -10.40 12.89
N HIS A 48 19.47 -11.65 13.16
CA HIS A 48 19.25 -12.67 12.13
C HIS A 48 17.96 -13.42 12.41
N PHE A 49 17.18 -13.65 11.37
CA PHE A 49 15.99 -14.50 11.40
C PHE A 49 16.12 -15.57 10.33
N ASP A 50 16.41 -16.79 10.76
CA ASP A 50 16.76 -17.92 9.89
C ASP A 50 15.82 -19.13 10.04
N VAL A 51 15.07 -19.22 11.15
CA VAL A 51 14.15 -20.33 11.43
C VAL A 51 12.79 -19.80 11.87
N PHE A 52 11.72 -20.26 11.20
CA PHE A 52 10.35 -20.02 11.66
C PHE A 52 9.99 -20.88 12.87
N GLU A 53 9.26 -20.30 13.81
CA GLU A 53 8.55 -21.07 14.83
C GLU A 53 7.46 -21.95 14.21
N HIS A 54 7.25 -23.13 14.79
CA HIS A 54 6.20 -24.04 14.37
C HIS A 54 4.81 -23.56 14.80
N ALA A 55 3.83 -23.73 13.91
CA ALA A 55 2.43 -23.45 14.20
C ALA A 55 1.85 -24.53 15.13
N SER A 56 1.41 -24.15 16.33
CA SER A 56 0.59 -25.04 17.16
C SER A 56 -0.88 -25.03 16.70
N PRO A 57 -1.67 -26.08 16.99
CA PRO A 57 -3.12 -26.07 16.74
C PRO A 57 -3.81 -24.88 17.44
N SER A 58 -3.27 -24.42 18.57
CA SER A 58 -3.81 -23.28 19.31
C SER A 58 -3.59 -21.95 18.58
N ASP A 59 -2.42 -21.76 17.96
CA ASP A 59 -2.09 -20.55 17.19
C ASP A 59 -2.96 -20.48 15.95
N VAL A 60 -3.10 -21.60 15.25
CA VAL A 60 -3.97 -21.71 14.08
C VAL A 60 -5.43 -21.43 14.45
N LYS A 61 -5.92 -21.98 15.57
CA LYS A 61 -7.27 -21.70 16.07
C LYS A 61 -7.47 -20.20 16.32
N LYS A 62 -6.52 -19.54 17.00
CA LYS A 62 -6.57 -18.08 17.25
C LYS A 62 -6.62 -17.30 15.93
N ILE A 63 -5.72 -17.61 14.99
CA ILE A 63 -5.64 -16.96 13.66
C ILE A 63 -6.96 -17.11 12.89
N VAL A 64 -7.55 -18.31 12.90
CA VAL A 64 -8.79 -18.58 12.17
C VAL A 64 -9.98 -17.84 12.80
N LEU A 65 -10.13 -17.90 14.12
CA LEU A 65 -11.26 -17.28 14.81
C LEU A 65 -11.23 -15.75 14.70
N ALA A 66 -10.05 -15.13 14.78
CA ALA A 66 -9.87 -13.69 14.64
C ALA A 66 -10.12 -13.16 13.21
N SER A 67 -10.12 -14.04 12.20
CA SER A 67 -10.27 -13.64 10.80
C SER A 67 -11.71 -13.29 10.43
N ALA A 68 -11.92 -12.43 9.43
CA ALA A 68 -13.26 -12.20 8.88
C ALA A 68 -13.88 -13.49 8.31
N THR A 69 -15.20 -13.65 8.44
CA THR A 69 -15.95 -14.79 7.87
C THR A 69 -16.22 -14.54 6.38
N LYS A 70 -15.16 -14.63 5.56
CA LYS A 70 -15.19 -14.47 4.10
C LYS A 70 -14.55 -15.67 3.43
N SER A 71 -15.24 -16.27 2.48
CA SER A 71 -14.74 -17.42 1.71
C SER A 71 -14.13 -16.98 0.37
N CYS A 72 -13.17 -17.76 -0.10
CA CYS A 72 -12.77 -17.80 -1.49
C CYS A 72 -13.59 -18.88 -2.21
N GLU A 73 -13.84 -18.67 -3.50
CA GLU A 73 -14.46 -19.68 -4.37
C GLU A 73 -13.59 -20.91 -4.60
N LEU A 74 -12.28 -20.79 -4.40
CA LEU A 74 -11.33 -21.88 -4.46
C LEU A 74 -11.30 -22.70 -3.16
N ASP A 75 -12.04 -22.28 -2.13
CA ASP A 75 -12.07 -22.99 -0.87
C ASP A 75 -12.92 -24.26 -0.98
N PRO A 76 -12.46 -25.39 -0.43
CA PRO A 76 -13.26 -26.61 -0.40
C PRO A 76 -14.48 -26.49 0.53
N LEU A 77 -14.43 -25.56 1.49
CA LEU A 77 -15.47 -25.35 2.49
C LEU A 77 -15.61 -23.84 2.78
N PRO A 78 -16.84 -23.35 3.05
CA PRO A 78 -17.03 -21.99 3.51
C PRO A 78 -16.29 -21.72 4.83
N THR A 79 -15.73 -20.52 4.99
CA THR A 79 -15.02 -20.12 6.22
C THR A 79 -15.88 -20.23 7.47
N SER A 80 -17.20 -20.02 7.37
CA SER A 80 -18.14 -20.21 8.48
C SER A 80 -18.13 -21.64 9.02
N ILE A 81 -18.12 -22.64 8.13
CA ILE A 81 -18.05 -24.07 8.48
C ILE A 81 -16.70 -24.40 9.10
N VAL A 82 -15.61 -23.87 8.53
CA VAL A 82 -14.27 -24.06 9.11
C VAL A 82 -14.19 -23.52 10.54
N LYS A 83 -14.78 -22.35 10.80
CA LYS A 83 -14.83 -21.77 12.15
C LYS A 83 -15.69 -22.59 13.12
N GLN A 84 -16.83 -23.11 12.67
CA GLN A 84 -17.70 -23.96 13.50
C GLN A 84 -17.02 -25.27 13.93
N HIS A 85 -16.15 -25.81 13.08
CA HIS A 85 -15.43 -27.06 13.34
C HIS A 85 -13.93 -26.86 13.61
N ILE A 86 -13.53 -25.67 14.07
CA ILE A 86 -12.12 -25.31 14.18
C ILE A 86 -11.33 -26.21 15.14
N ASP A 87 -11.98 -26.76 16.17
CA ASP A 87 -11.32 -27.65 17.13
C ASP A 87 -10.83 -28.95 16.49
N ALA A 88 -11.57 -29.49 15.52
CA ALA A 88 -11.17 -30.66 14.76
C ALA A 88 -10.21 -30.31 13.61
N LEU A 89 -10.33 -29.11 13.04
CA LEU A 89 -9.58 -28.70 11.85
C LEU A 89 -8.23 -28.04 12.17
N SER A 90 -8.07 -27.40 13.33
CA SER A 90 -6.84 -26.68 13.66
C SER A 90 -5.58 -27.56 13.69
N PRO A 91 -5.62 -28.85 14.14
CA PRO A 91 -4.45 -29.71 14.05
C PRO A 91 -4.04 -30.03 12.61
N LEU A 92 -5.02 -30.20 11.71
CA LEU A 92 -4.77 -30.47 10.29
C LEU A 92 -4.19 -29.24 9.59
N LEU A 93 -4.76 -28.06 9.85
CA LEU A 93 -4.25 -26.81 9.32
C LEU A 93 -2.84 -26.49 9.83
N ALA A 94 -2.55 -26.75 11.10
CA ALA A 94 -1.21 -26.62 11.66
C ALA A 94 -0.20 -27.54 10.97
N ARG A 95 -0.57 -28.80 10.68
CA ARG A 95 0.27 -29.71 9.91
C ARG A 95 0.56 -29.20 8.50
N ILE A 96 -0.42 -28.62 7.82
CA ILE A 96 -0.23 -28.04 6.48
C ILE A 96 0.75 -26.87 6.53
N ILE A 97 0.58 -25.96 7.50
CA ILE A 97 1.48 -24.81 7.70
C ILE A 97 2.88 -25.32 7.99
N ASN A 98 3.05 -26.20 8.99
CA ASN A 98 4.36 -26.72 9.38
C ASN A 98 5.06 -27.51 8.27
N ALA A 99 4.31 -28.23 7.43
CA ALA A 99 4.88 -28.87 6.25
C ALA A 99 5.46 -27.84 5.28
N SER A 100 4.73 -26.74 5.02
CA SER A 100 5.21 -25.63 4.19
C SER A 100 6.47 -24.96 4.76
N LEU A 101 6.55 -24.79 6.09
CA LEU A 101 7.73 -24.25 6.76
C LEU A 101 8.93 -25.19 6.64
N ALA A 102 8.72 -26.48 6.97
CA ALA A 102 9.77 -27.49 6.96
C ALA A 102 10.36 -27.73 5.55
N THR A 103 9.55 -27.55 4.50
CA THR A 103 10.03 -27.65 3.11
C THR A 103 10.43 -26.31 2.52
N THR A 104 10.34 -25.21 3.27
CA THR A 104 10.59 -23.82 2.80
C THR A 104 9.83 -23.44 1.53
N VAL A 105 8.65 -24.03 1.32
CA VAL A 105 7.90 -23.93 0.07
C VAL A 105 6.50 -23.45 0.35
N PHE A 106 6.09 -22.39 -0.33
CA PHE A 106 4.68 -22.01 -0.42
C PHE A 106 3.97 -22.92 -1.43
N PRO A 107 3.00 -23.76 -1.01
CA PRO A 107 2.48 -24.83 -1.86
C PRO A 107 1.85 -24.32 -3.16
N ALA A 108 2.07 -25.04 -4.28
CA ALA A 108 1.54 -24.65 -5.59
C ALA A 108 0.02 -24.39 -5.61
N PRO A 109 -0.85 -25.20 -4.96
CA PRO A 109 -2.29 -24.90 -4.89
C PRO A 109 -2.63 -23.59 -4.16
N MET A 110 -1.72 -23.08 -3.32
CA MET A 110 -1.87 -21.82 -2.59
C MET A 110 -1.37 -20.61 -3.39
N LYS A 111 -0.58 -20.83 -4.46
CA LYS A 111 -0.03 -19.78 -5.32
C LYS A 111 -1.06 -19.19 -6.30
N HIS A 112 -2.15 -19.90 -6.57
CA HIS A 112 -3.19 -19.47 -7.51
C HIS A 112 -4.13 -18.43 -6.88
N ALA A 113 -4.42 -17.36 -7.61
CA ALA A 113 -5.33 -16.30 -7.19
C ALA A 113 -6.47 -16.06 -8.18
N VAL A 114 -7.65 -15.75 -7.65
CA VAL A 114 -8.78 -15.22 -8.43
C VAL A 114 -8.79 -13.70 -8.24
N VAL A 115 -8.47 -12.97 -9.29
CA VAL A 115 -8.44 -11.52 -9.30
C VAL A 115 -9.82 -10.98 -9.64
N VAL A 116 -10.37 -10.17 -8.75
CA VAL A 116 -11.65 -9.48 -8.94
C VAL A 116 -11.38 -7.99 -9.18
N PRO A 117 -11.78 -7.42 -10.34
CA PRO A 117 -11.71 -5.99 -10.57
C PRO A 117 -12.68 -5.25 -9.64
N ILE A 118 -12.18 -4.30 -8.84
CA ILE A 118 -12.99 -3.48 -7.93
C ILE A 118 -12.78 -2.00 -8.25
N LEU A 119 -13.86 -1.22 -8.30
CA LEU A 119 -13.79 0.24 -8.45
C LEU A 119 -13.02 0.88 -7.28
N LYS A 120 -12.07 1.75 -7.61
CA LYS A 120 -11.26 2.50 -6.64
C LYS A 120 -12.09 3.48 -5.81
N LYS A 121 -13.05 4.16 -6.45
CA LYS A 121 -13.95 5.12 -5.82
C LYS A 121 -15.39 4.85 -6.26
N GLY A 122 -16.32 4.93 -5.32
CA GLY A 122 -17.75 4.79 -5.62
C GLY A 122 -18.24 5.93 -6.51
N GLY A 123 -19.06 5.61 -7.51
CA GLY A 123 -19.61 6.60 -8.46
C GLY A 123 -18.66 7.03 -9.58
N SER A 124 -17.42 6.50 -9.62
CA SER A 124 -16.56 6.66 -10.80
C SER A 124 -17.14 5.93 -12.01
N ASP A 125 -16.79 6.41 -13.20
CA ASP A 125 -17.20 5.79 -14.46
C ASP A 125 -16.80 4.30 -14.48
N ALA A 126 -17.82 3.45 -14.53
CA ALA A 126 -17.66 2.00 -14.53
C ALA A 126 -17.11 1.49 -15.86
N ASN A 127 -17.17 2.27 -16.95
CA ASN A 127 -16.67 1.87 -18.27
C ASN A 127 -15.16 2.11 -18.43
N ALA A 128 -14.58 3.01 -17.63
CA ALA A 128 -13.15 3.29 -17.65
C ALA A 128 -12.36 2.27 -16.80
N LEU A 129 -11.60 1.39 -17.46
CA LEU A 129 -10.77 0.36 -16.81
C LEU A 129 -9.75 0.94 -15.80
N THR A 130 -9.29 2.18 -16.03
CA THR A 130 -8.37 2.92 -15.15
C THR A 130 -8.91 3.15 -13.74
N ASN A 131 -10.23 3.10 -13.57
CA ASN A 131 -10.91 3.24 -12.29
C ASN A 131 -10.95 1.95 -11.47
N TYR A 132 -10.47 0.82 -12.00
CA TYR A 132 -10.45 -0.46 -11.30
C TYR A 132 -9.06 -0.77 -10.72
N ARG A 133 -9.06 -1.56 -9.65
CA ARG A 133 -7.88 -2.21 -9.08
C ARG A 133 -8.06 -3.74 -9.06
N PRO A 134 -6.99 -4.50 -9.29
CA PRO A 134 -7.03 -5.96 -9.22
C PRO A 134 -6.95 -6.41 -7.75
N ILE A 135 -8.01 -7.01 -7.20
CA ILE A 135 -7.97 -7.60 -5.85
C ILE A 135 -7.84 -9.11 -5.95
N SER A 136 -6.71 -9.63 -5.49
CA SER A 136 -6.40 -11.06 -5.46
C SER A 136 -7.13 -11.76 -4.32
N ASN A 137 -7.89 -12.79 -4.66
CA ASN A 137 -8.51 -13.70 -3.72
C ASN A 137 -7.85 -15.07 -3.80
N ILE A 138 -7.13 -15.44 -2.74
CA ILE A 138 -6.47 -16.73 -2.58
C ILE A 138 -7.23 -17.62 -1.59
N THR A 139 -6.91 -18.90 -1.56
CA THR A 139 -7.58 -19.87 -0.68
C THR A 139 -7.45 -19.49 0.80
N PHE A 140 -8.41 -19.91 1.61
CA PHE A 140 -8.45 -19.72 3.04
C PHE A 140 -7.16 -20.21 3.70
N VAL A 141 -6.71 -21.42 3.35
CA VAL A 141 -5.49 -22.01 3.91
C VAL A 141 -4.28 -21.16 3.54
N ALA A 142 -4.16 -20.73 2.28
CA ALA A 142 -3.11 -19.81 1.85
C ALA A 142 -3.06 -18.55 2.72
N LYS A 143 -4.21 -17.89 2.95
CA LYS A 143 -4.30 -16.70 3.81
C LYS A 143 -3.89 -16.98 5.26
N LYS A 144 -4.13 -18.18 5.78
CA LYS A 144 -3.74 -18.53 7.17
C LYS A 144 -2.26 -18.82 7.28
N THR A 145 -1.70 -19.51 6.30
CA THR A 145 -0.25 -19.71 6.20
C THR A 145 0.46 -18.36 6.10
N GLU A 146 0.01 -17.47 5.20
CA GLU A 146 0.56 -16.12 5.09
C GLU A 146 0.44 -15.33 6.40
N ARG A 147 -0.71 -15.43 7.10
CA ARG A 147 -0.89 -14.73 8.39
C ARG A 147 0.07 -15.21 9.45
N PHE A 148 0.29 -16.52 9.55
CA PHE A 148 1.22 -17.10 10.51
C PHE A 148 2.66 -16.64 10.25
N ILE A 149 3.10 -16.68 8.98
CA ILE A 149 4.42 -16.15 8.57
C ILE A 149 4.52 -14.66 8.82
N ALA A 150 3.51 -13.89 8.42
CA ALA A 150 3.51 -12.44 8.54
C ALA A 150 3.67 -12.00 10.00
N GLN A 151 3.06 -12.71 10.96
CA GLN A 151 3.19 -12.39 12.38
C GLN A 151 4.65 -12.49 12.86
N GLN A 152 5.36 -13.55 12.47
CA GLN A 152 6.76 -13.74 12.87
C GLN A 152 7.69 -12.73 12.19
N VAL A 153 7.52 -12.52 10.88
CA VAL A 153 8.33 -11.54 10.13
C VAL A 153 8.08 -10.12 10.64
N GLN A 154 6.82 -9.75 10.89
CA GLN A 154 6.48 -8.43 11.43
C GLN A 154 7.08 -8.23 12.83
N HIS A 155 7.00 -9.24 13.70
CA HIS A 155 7.59 -9.19 15.03
C HIS A 155 9.10 -8.93 14.95
N PHE A 156 9.82 -9.71 14.14
CA PHE A 156 11.25 -9.49 13.89
C PHE A 156 11.54 -8.08 13.35
N MET A 157 10.75 -7.59 12.39
CA MET A 157 10.91 -6.25 11.82
C MET A 157 10.68 -5.13 12.84
N GLU A 158 9.72 -5.30 13.75
CA GLU A 158 9.41 -4.34 14.82
C GLU A 158 10.52 -4.32 15.88
N GLU A 159 10.95 -5.48 16.37
CA GLU A 159 12.00 -5.60 17.40
C GLU A 159 13.34 -5.01 16.93
N ASN A 160 13.64 -5.13 15.64
CA ASN A 160 14.90 -4.67 15.07
C ASN A 160 14.81 -3.28 14.42
N GLY A 161 13.70 -2.56 14.62
CA GLY A 161 13.56 -1.18 14.16
C GLY A 161 13.65 -1.02 12.63
N ILE A 162 13.28 -2.05 11.87
CA ILE A 162 13.37 -2.05 10.39
C ILE A 162 12.33 -1.09 9.79
N TYR A 163 11.16 -0.98 10.43
CA TYR A 163 10.17 0.01 10.00
C TYR A 163 10.61 1.43 10.35
N GLY A 164 10.47 2.33 9.38
CA GLY A 164 10.61 3.76 9.65
C GLY A 164 9.60 4.21 10.73
N ILE A 165 10.03 5.10 11.63
CA ILE A 165 9.17 5.66 12.68
C ILE A 165 7.91 6.32 12.07
N TYR A 166 8.07 6.95 10.90
CA TYR A 166 7.00 7.63 10.18
C TYR A 166 6.41 6.80 9.02
N GLN A 167 6.31 5.49 9.19
CA GLN A 167 5.65 4.58 8.26
C GLN A 167 4.46 3.92 8.99
N SER A 168 3.21 4.22 8.63
CA SER A 168 2.04 3.82 9.44
C SER A 168 1.15 2.74 8.83
N ALA A 169 1.08 2.61 7.50
CA ALA A 169 0.14 1.65 6.92
C ALA A 169 0.47 0.21 7.32
N TYR A 170 -0.56 -0.61 7.51
CA TYR A 170 -0.44 -2.07 7.76
C TYR A 170 0.38 -2.48 9.00
N ARG A 171 0.59 -1.56 9.94
CA ARG A 171 1.29 -1.85 11.21
C ARG A 171 0.31 -1.91 12.37
N ALA A 172 0.61 -2.75 13.35
CA ALA A 172 -0.16 -2.79 14.59
C ALA A 172 -0.06 -1.45 15.30
N HIS A 173 -1.16 -0.96 15.89
CA HIS A 173 -1.24 0.32 16.60
C HIS A 173 -1.07 1.60 15.76
N HIS A 174 -0.95 1.46 14.43
CA HIS A 174 -0.96 2.59 13.50
C HIS A 174 -2.26 2.60 12.69
N SER A 175 -2.70 3.80 12.31
CA SER A 175 -3.86 4.01 11.42
C SER A 175 -3.71 5.30 10.60
N ALA A 176 -4.61 5.51 9.64
CA ALA A 176 -4.67 6.75 8.88
C ALA A 176 -4.86 7.95 9.81
N GLU A 177 -5.70 7.80 10.85
CA GLU A 177 -5.94 8.82 11.87
C GLU A 177 -4.66 9.15 12.64
N THR A 178 -3.89 8.16 13.09
CA THR A 178 -2.63 8.43 13.81
C THR A 178 -1.60 9.18 12.94
N ALA A 179 -1.56 8.89 11.63
CA ALA A 179 -0.68 9.57 10.69
C ALA A 179 -1.13 11.03 10.47
N LEU A 180 -2.43 11.22 10.23
CA LEU A 180 -3.03 12.55 10.07
C LEU A 180 -2.87 13.40 11.32
N VAL A 181 -3.08 12.84 12.52
CA VAL A 181 -2.89 13.56 13.80
C VAL A 181 -1.45 14.03 13.92
N ARG A 182 -0.47 13.18 13.58
CA ARG A 182 0.95 13.57 13.65
C ARG A 182 1.27 14.73 12.70
N ILE A 183 0.95 14.60 11.41
CA ILE A 183 1.21 15.65 10.43
C ILE A 183 0.47 16.93 10.82
N HIS A 184 -0.81 16.83 11.17
CA HIS A 184 -1.62 17.99 11.50
C HIS A 184 -1.08 18.73 12.73
N ASN A 185 -0.65 18.01 13.78
CA ASN A 185 -0.03 18.62 14.95
C ASN A 185 1.25 19.38 14.60
N ASP A 186 2.13 18.77 13.78
CA ASP A 186 3.39 19.41 13.37
C ASP A 186 3.13 20.67 12.52
N ILE A 187 2.11 20.66 11.66
CA ILE A 187 1.68 21.83 10.89
C ILE A 187 1.10 22.90 11.82
N ALA A 188 0.17 22.55 12.71
CA ALA A 188 -0.47 23.49 13.63
C ALA A 188 0.59 24.20 14.50
N HIS A 189 1.54 23.44 15.05
CA HIS A 189 2.63 24.01 15.82
C HIS A 189 3.52 24.96 15.01
N SER A 190 3.71 24.69 13.72
CA SER A 190 4.46 25.59 12.83
C SER A 190 3.72 26.90 12.60
N ILE A 191 2.39 26.85 12.44
CA ILE A 191 1.54 28.02 12.29
C ILE A 191 1.54 28.88 13.56
N ASP A 192 1.47 28.26 14.74
CA ASP A 192 1.56 28.95 16.04
C ASP A 192 2.90 29.70 16.18
N ASN A 193 3.98 29.12 15.62
CA ASN A 193 5.30 29.74 15.52
C ASN A 193 5.43 30.76 14.37
N ARG A 194 4.29 31.21 13.81
CA ARG A 194 4.21 32.19 12.71
C ARG A 194 4.96 31.77 11.44
N GLN A 195 5.10 30.47 11.22
CA GLN A 195 5.67 29.90 9.99
C GLN A 195 4.56 29.49 9.02
N SER A 196 4.94 29.29 7.76
CA SER A 196 4.15 28.61 6.75
C SER A 196 4.68 27.19 6.53
N VAL A 197 3.85 26.32 5.97
CA VAL A 197 4.20 24.93 5.66
C VAL A 197 3.88 24.63 4.21
N LEU A 198 4.84 24.04 3.50
CA LEU A 198 4.60 23.41 2.20
C LEU A 198 4.41 21.92 2.47
N LEU A 199 3.22 21.40 2.16
CA LEU A 199 2.89 19.98 2.20
C LEU A 199 2.70 19.48 0.78
N MET A 200 3.39 18.39 0.43
CA MET A 200 3.26 17.69 -0.83
C MET A 200 2.86 16.23 -0.59
N LEU A 201 1.89 15.78 -1.37
CA LEU A 201 1.43 14.40 -1.41
C LEU A 201 1.92 13.78 -2.71
N LEU A 202 2.77 12.77 -2.62
CA LEU A 202 3.27 12.02 -3.77
C LEU A 202 2.44 10.74 -3.94
N ASP A 203 1.94 10.50 -5.16
CA ASP A 203 1.19 9.29 -5.54
C ASP A 203 2.10 8.36 -6.36
N LEU A 204 1.96 7.05 -6.16
CA LEU A 204 2.67 6.04 -6.95
C LEU A 204 1.71 5.30 -7.89
N SER A 205 2.16 5.07 -9.12
CA SER A 205 1.39 4.33 -10.11
C SER A 205 1.52 2.83 -9.89
N ALA A 206 0.42 2.19 -9.47
CA ALA A 206 0.32 0.73 -9.34
C ALA A 206 1.44 0.11 -8.46
N ALA A 207 1.77 0.79 -7.35
CA ALA A 207 2.98 0.51 -6.56
C ALA A 207 3.13 -0.96 -6.12
N PHE A 208 2.03 -1.60 -5.71
CA PHE A 208 2.02 -3.02 -5.36
C PHE A 208 2.31 -3.93 -6.55
N ASP A 209 1.82 -3.58 -7.73
CA ASP A 209 1.91 -4.40 -8.94
C ASP A 209 3.30 -4.29 -9.59
N THR A 210 4.05 -3.21 -9.31
CA THR A 210 5.38 -2.95 -9.90
C THR A 210 6.56 -3.33 -9.00
N ILE A 211 6.35 -4.01 -7.87
CA ILE A 211 7.45 -4.45 -6.99
C ILE A 211 8.37 -5.44 -7.70
N ASP A 212 9.68 -5.15 -7.75
CA ASP A 212 10.67 -6.08 -8.27
C ASP A 212 11.02 -7.14 -7.22
N HIS A 213 10.86 -8.42 -7.57
CA HIS A 213 11.11 -9.53 -6.63
C HIS A 213 12.58 -9.64 -6.25
N THR A 214 13.52 -9.32 -7.14
CA THR A 214 14.95 -9.41 -6.84
C THR A 214 15.35 -8.34 -5.83
N ILE A 215 14.89 -7.10 -6.02
CA ILE A 215 15.13 -6.00 -5.08
C ILE A 215 14.47 -6.31 -3.73
N LEU A 216 13.23 -6.80 -3.74
CA LEU A 216 12.51 -7.19 -2.52
C LEU A 216 13.27 -8.26 -1.73
N LEU A 217 13.71 -9.34 -2.37
CA LEU A 217 14.43 -10.42 -1.71
C LEU A 217 15.79 -9.97 -1.19
N ARG A 218 16.50 -9.11 -1.93
CA ARG A 218 17.75 -8.49 -1.45
C ARG A 218 17.50 -7.66 -0.20
N ARG A 219 16.41 -6.88 -0.16
CA ARG A 219 16.02 -6.08 1.03
C ARG A 219 15.73 -6.95 2.23
N LEU A 220 14.90 -7.99 2.06
CA LEU A 220 14.63 -8.93 3.14
C LEU A 220 15.93 -9.54 3.69
N SER A 221 16.86 -9.90 2.81
CA SER A 221 18.18 -10.38 3.20
C SER A 221 19.00 -9.34 3.96
N GLY A 222 19.03 -8.08 3.49
CA GLY A 222 19.75 -6.98 4.16
C GLY A 222 19.17 -6.62 5.53
N TYR A 223 17.88 -6.85 5.73
CA TYR A 223 17.21 -6.73 7.03
C TYR A 223 17.50 -7.89 8.01
N GLY A 224 18.24 -8.92 7.57
CA GLY A 224 18.64 -10.04 8.42
C GLY A 224 17.81 -11.32 8.25
N LEU A 225 16.87 -11.38 7.30
CA LEU A 225 16.21 -12.65 6.96
C LEU A 225 17.18 -13.53 6.17
N SER A 226 17.35 -14.77 6.58
CA SER A 226 18.29 -15.70 5.94
C SER A 226 17.77 -17.13 5.94
N GLY A 227 18.50 -18.04 5.29
CA GLY A 227 18.16 -19.47 5.26
C GLY A 227 16.72 -19.74 4.83
N ASP A 228 16.04 -20.57 5.62
CA ASP A 228 14.66 -21.02 5.38
C ASP A 228 13.66 -19.86 5.38
N VAL A 229 13.90 -18.87 6.24
CA VAL A 229 13.06 -17.67 6.37
C VAL A 229 13.11 -16.80 5.12
N LEU A 230 14.23 -16.74 4.41
CA LEU A 230 14.35 -16.03 3.12
C LEU A 230 13.93 -16.91 1.93
N ALA A 231 14.18 -18.22 2.00
CA ALA A 231 13.78 -19.17 0.96
C ALA A 231 12.25 -19.25 0.80
N TRP A 232 11.51 -19.18 1.91
CA TRP A 232 10.05 -19.24 1.88
C TRP A 232 9.38 -18.09 1.10
N PRO A 233 9.67 -16.78 1.35
CA PRO A 233 9.13 -15.69 0.55
C PRO A 233 9.61 -15.74 -0.91
N THR A 234 10.80 -16.29 -1.18
CA THR A 234 11.25 -16.57 -2.55
C THR A 234 10.31 -17.56 -3.24
N SER A 235 9.99 -18.67 -2.57
CA SER A 235 9.00 -19.63 -3.07
C SER A 235 7.60 -19.03 -3.19
N TYR A 236 7.20 -18.12 -2.29
CA TYR A 236 5.90 -17.47 -2.30
C TYR A 236 5.68 -16.57 -3.51
N LEU A 237 6.73 -15.86 -3.96
CA LEU A 237 6.70 -14.93 -5.09
C LEU A 237 6.84 -15.63 -6.45
N CYS A 238 7.54 -16.76 -6.50
CA CYS A 238 7.78 -17.51 -7.74
C CYS A 238 6.58 -18.37 -8.19
N ASP A 239 6.43 -18.57 -9.50
CA ASP A 239 5.42 -19.44 -10.15
C ASP A 239 3.98 -19.17 -9.72
N ARG A 240 3.67 -17.90 -9.40
CA ARG A 240 2.31 -17.50 -9.06
C ARG A 240 1.48 -17.38 -10.31
N THR A 241 0.25 -17.87 -10.24
CA THR A 241 -0.71 -17.74 -11.34
C THR A 241 -1.98 -17.05 -10.87
N TYR A 242 -2.69 -16.46 -11.81
CA TYR A 242 -3.98 -15.86 -11.54
C TYR A 242 -4.94 -15.98 -12.73
N VAL A 243 -6.23 -15.90 -12.42
CA VAL A 243 -7.29 -15.63 -13.39
C VAL A 243 -8.02 -14.36 -13.00
N VAL A 244 -8.57 -13.62 -13.97
CA VAL A 244 -9.50 -12.52 -13.69
C VAL A 244 -10.92 -13.05 -13.76
N ARG A 245 -11.74 -12.67 -12.77
CA ARG A 245 -13.16 -13.03 -12.72
C ARG A 245 -14.05 -11.79 -12.77
N VAL A 246 -15.03 -11.83 -13.67
CA VAL A 246 -16.09 -10.82 -13.77
C VAL A 246 -17.43 -11.54 -13.87
N LYS A 247 -18.29 -11.36 -12.86
CA LYS A 247 -19.56 -12.11 -12.73
C LYS A 247 -19.28 -13.62 -12.84
N SER A 248 -19.90 -14.31 -13.79
CA SER A 248 -19.70 -15.74 -14.09
C SER A 248 -18.57 -16.01 -15.08
N GLY A 249 -17.97 -14.97 -15.69
CA GLY A 249 -16.90 -15.11 -16.67
C GLY A 249 -15.53 -15.13 -16.03
N VAL A 250 -14.62 -15.90 -16.62
CA VAL A 250 -13.25 -16.10 -16.14
C VAL A 250 -12.31 -16.00 -17.35
N SER A 251 -11.17 -15.34 -17.18
CA SER A 251 -10.11 -15.28 -18.18
C SER A 251 -9.30 -16.58 -18.23
N GLU A 252 -8.37 -16.69 -19.17
CA GLU A 252 -7.33 -17.72 -19.09
C GLU A 252 -6.40 -17.47 -17.89
N ALA A 253 -5.70 -18.51 -17.45
CA ALA A 253 -4.70 -18.38 -16.40
C ALA A 253 -3.43 -17.72 -16.94
N ASP A 254 -2.83 -16.83 -16.15
CA ASP A 254 -1.58 -16.14 -16.49
C ASP A 254 -0.64 -16.13 -15.27
N ILE A 255 0.63 -15.80 -15.51
CA ILE A 255 1.71 -15.83 -14.52
C ILE A 255 1.93 -14.41 -13.97
N ILE A 256 2.24 -14.30 -12.68
CA ILE A 256 2.68 -13.06 -12.04
C ILE A 256 4.21 -13.05 -12.01
N THR A 257 4.81 -12.12 -12.73
CA THR A 257 6.28 -11.96 -12.83
C THR A 257 6.82 -10.78 -12.03
N THR A 258 5.94 -9.89 -11.57
CA THR A 258 6.27 -8.69 -10.79
C THR A 258 5.13 -8.37 -9.85
N GLY A 259 5.44 -7.61 -8.80
CA GLY A 259 4.48 -7.14 -7.84
C GLY A 259 4.24 -8.12 -6.69
N VAL A 260 3.53 -7.63 -5.69
CA VAL A 260 2.99 -8.43 -4.60
C VAL A 260 1.46 -8.35 -4.66
N PRO A 261 0.73 -9.48 -4.55
CA PRO A 261 -0.69 -9.48 -4.90
C PRO A 261 -1.53 -8.66 -3.91
N GLN A 262 -2.25 -7.66 -4.40
CA GLN A 262 -3.16 -6.84 -3.58
C GLN A 262 -4.30 -7.70 -3.01
N GLY A 263 -4.60 -7.57 -1.72
CA GLY A 263 -5.64 -8.37 -1.05
C GLY A 263 -5.14 -9.64 -0.37
N THR A 264 -3.84 -9.94 -0.49
CA THR A 264 -3.14 -10.96 0.32
C THR A 264 -2.72 -10.39 1.67
N VAL A 265 -2.34 -11.27 2.61
CA VAL A 265 -1.86 -10.88 3.93
C VAL A 265 -0.40 -10.44 3.87
N LEU A 266 0.43 -11.14 3.09
CA LEU A 266 1.86 -10.81 2.96
C LEU A 266 2.13 -9.61 2.05
N GLY A 267 1.30 -9.35 1.04
CA GLY A 267 1.54 -8.26 0.09
C GLY A 267 1.83 -6.90 0.75
N PRO A 268 0.98 -6.43 1.67
CA PRO A 268 1.21 -5.18 2.41
C PRO A 268 2.48 -5.17 3.27
N LEU A 269 2.80 -6.28 3.94
CA LEU A 269 4.02 -6.43 4.74
C LEU A 269 5.26 -6.30 3.85
N LEU A 270 5.29 -7.03 2.73
CA LEU A 270 6.39 -7.01 1.78
C LEU A 270 6.55 -5.64 1.12
N PHE A 271 5.44 -4.96 0.80
CA PHE A 271 5.48 -3.59 0.29
C PHE A 271 6.11 -2.62 1.29
N ASN A 272 5.73 -2.71 2.57
CA ASN A 272 6.33 -1.86 3.60
C ASN A 272 7.84 -2.09 3.75
N ALA A 273 8.27 -3.36 3.75
CA ALA A 273 9.69 -3.72 3.77
C ALA A 273 10.42 -3.16 2.53
N TYR A 274 9.76 -3.18 1.38
CA TYR A 274 10.30 -2.64 0.15
C TYR A 274 10.54 -1.14 0.23
N ILE A 275 9.54 -0.35 0.65
CA ILE A 275 9.64 1.13 0.60
C ILE A 275 10.43 1.73 1.76
N ALA A 276 10.72 0.97 2.82
CA ALA A 276 11.32 1.48 4.06
C ALA A 276 12.58 2.36 3.86
N PRO A 277 13.55 2.05 2.97
CA PRO A 277 14.76 2.85 2.82
C PRO A 277 14.52 4.26 2.28
N LEU A 278 13.37 4.51 1.64
CA LEU A 278 12.98 5.86 1.20
C LEU A 278 13.02 6.86 2.36
N THR A 279 12.64 6.43 3.57
CA THR A 279 12.64 7.29 4.77
C THR A 279 14.03 7.88 5.06
N THR A 280 15.08 7.07 4.93
CA THR A 280 16.48 7.50 5.11
C THR A 280 16.87 8.55 4.08
N LEU A 281 16.44 8.42 2.82
CA LEU A 281 16.67 9.42 1.78
C LEU A 281 16.00 10.74 2.13
N LEU A 282 14.73 10.71 2.53
CA LEU A 282 13.97 11.91 2.91
C LEU A 282 14.60 12.63 4.11
N GLN A 283 15.11 11.87 5.08
CA GLN A 283 15.80 12.41 6.26
C GLN A 283 17.12 13.11 5.90
N LYS A 284 17.89 12.61 4.94
CA LYS A 284 19.14 13.26 4.48
C LYS A 284 18.88 14.68 3.95
N HIS A 285 17.70 14.90 3.36
CA HIS A 285 17.26 16.22 2.90
C HIS A 285 16.69 17.09 4.02
N ASN A 286 16.62 16.63 5.27
CA ASN A 286 15.93 17.31 6.38
C ASN A 286 14.47 17.66 6.04
N ILE A 287 13.78 16.76 5.32
CA ILE A 287 12.35 16.87 5.01
C ILE A 287 11.57 16.00 6.00
N ARG A 288 10.59 16.61 6.66
CA ARG A 288 9.64 15.85 7.48
C ARG A 288 8.73 15.09 6.54
N HIS A 289 8.38 13.87 6.93
CA HIS A 289 7.62 12.99 6.07
C HIS A 289 6.77 12.04 6.89
N HIS A 290 5.78 11.43 6.22
CA HIS A 290 5.05 10.30 6.72
C HIS A 290 4.65 9.43 5.52
N LEU A 291 4.83 8.12 5.63
CA LEU A 291 4.49 7.14 4.61
C LEU A 291 3.27 6.35 5.09
N TYR A 292 2.29 6.22 4.21
CA TYR A 292 1.13 5.37 4.42
C TYR A 292 0.92 4.52 3.16
N ALA A 293 1.52 3.33 3.16
CA ALA A 293 1.57 2.48 1.98
C ALA A 293 2.23 3.24 0.83
N ASP A 294 1.56 3.35 -0.31
CA ASP A 294 2.01 4.09 -1.48
C ASP A 294 1.83 5.61 -1.38
N ASP A 295 1.00 6.11 -0.45
CA ASP A 295 0.87 7.53 -0.19
C ASP A 295 2.10 8.05 0.59
N THR A 296 2.86 8.98 0.00
CA THR A 296 4.01 9.61 0.65
C THR A 296 3.75 11.09 0.89
N GLN A 297 3.66 11.50 2.16
CA GLN A 297 3.51 12.89 2.56
C GLN A 297 4.88 13.48 2.88
N LEU A 298 5.23 14.61 2.25
CA LEU A 298 6.43 15.38 2.53
C LEU A 298 6.04 16.79 2.97
N TYR A 299 6.67 17.32 4.01
CA TYR A 299 6.39 18.68 4.46
C TYR A 299 7.62 19.40 5.02
N ILE A 300 7.66 20.70 4.76
CA ILE A 300 8.71 21.60 5.22
C ILE A 300 8.12 22.93 5.68
N THR A 301 8.73 23.46 6.74
CA THR A 301 8.36 24.73 7.38
C THR A 301 9.27 25.84 6.93
N PHE A 302 8.72 27.05 6.73
CA PHE A 302 9.50 28.21 6.30
C PHE A 302 8.88 29.54 6.78
N PRO A 303 9.68 30.62 6.88
CA PRO A 303 9.15 31.95 7.16
C PRO A 303 8.22 32.43 6.04
N PRO A 304 7.04 33.01 6.33
CA PRO A 304 6.09 33.44 5.30
C PRO A 304 6.67 34.42 4.26
N THR A 305 7.73 35.14 4.63
CA THR A 305 8.43 36.12 3.78
C THR A 305 9.54 35.52 2.93
N ASP A 306 10.01 34.31 3.23
CA ASP A 306 11.11 33.66 2.50
C ASP A 306 10.91 32.14 2.44
N HIS A 307 10.54 31.66 1.26
CA HIS A 307 10.34 30.24 0.97
C HIS A 307 11.47 29.65 0.11
N THR A 308 12.45 30.45 -0.33
CA THR A 308 13.39 30.06 -1.39
C THR A 308 14.22 28.85 -1.00
N GLN A 309 14.79 28.85 0.22
CA GLN A 309 15.60 27.72 0.69
C GLN A 309 14.75 26.46 0.93
N ALA A 310 13.55 26.62 1.48
CA ALA A 310 12.66 25.50 1.76
C ALA A 310 12.14 24.84 0.47
N LEU A 311 11.79 25.66 -0.52
CA LEU A 311 11.38 25.19 -1.84
C LEU A 311 12.53 24.44 -2.53
N ALA A 312 13.72 25.02 -2.60
CA ALA A 312 14.87 24.39 -3.25
C ALA A 312 15.22 23.03 -2.61
N ARG A 313 15.19 22.94 -1.28
CA ARG A 313 15.40 21.68 -0.55
C ARG A 313 14.32 20.65 -0.84
N MET A 314 13.06 21.09 -0.85
CA MET A 314 11.93 20.23 -1.12
C MET A 314 11.96 19.67 -2.55
N GLU A 315 12.26 20.51 -3.54
CA GLU A 315 12.38 20.11 -4.95
C GLU A 315 13.57 19.16 -5.17
N ALA A 316 14.71 19.42 -4.53
CA ALA A 316 15.87 18.51 -4.55
C ALA A 316 15.53 17.15 -3.92
N CYS A 317 14.82 17.15 -2.78
CA CYS A 317 14.39 15.92 -2.12
C CYS A 317 13.45 15.10 -3.00
N VAL A 318 12.47 15.74 -3.64
CA VAL A 318 11.52 15.08 -4.54
C VAL A 318 12.21 14.54 -5.79
N GLN A 319 13.19 15.26 -6.33
CA GLN A 319 13.99 14.79 -7.46
C GLN A 319 14.77 13.52 -7.12
N ASP A 320 15.46 13.51 -5.97
CA ASP A 320 16.19 12.33 -5.50
C ASP A 320 15.24 11.17 -5.16
N ALA A 321 14.09 11.46 -4.54
CA ALA A 321 13.07 10.46 -4.24
C ALA A 321 12.52 9.83 -5.53
N LYS A 322 12.28 10.61 -6.59
CA LYS A 322 11.84 10.06 -7.89
C LYS A 322 12.92 9.19 -8.53
N ALA A 323 14.18 9.63 -8.52
CA ALA A 323 15.29 8.82 -9.03
C ALA A 323 15.38 7.50 -8.27
N TRP A 324 15.34 7.55 -6.94
CA TRP A 324 15.34 6.38 -6.09
C TRP A 324 14.15 5.45 -6.34
N LEU A 325 12.93 5.99 -6.46
CA LEU A 325 11.74 5.19 -6.76
C LEU A 325 11.91 4.47 -8.11
N CYS A 326 12.39 5.18 -9.13
CA CYS A 326 12.64 4.64 -10.47
C CYS A 326 13.68 3.52 -10.45
N ASP A 327 14.80 3.74 -9.76
CA ASP A 327 15.86 2.73 -9.58
C ASP A 327 15.35 1.49 -8.85
N ASN A 328 14.35 1.67 -7.99
CA ASN A 328 13.67 0.61 -7.27
C ASN A 328 12.38 0.14 -7.96
N GLY A 329 12.23 0.34 -9.26
CA GLY A 329 11.11 -0.22 -10.04
C GLY A 329 9.72 0.32 -9.68
N LEU A 330 9.66 1.43 -8.95
CA LEU A 330 8.43 2.17 -8.62
C LEU A 330 8.30 3.39 -9.51
N VAL A 331 7.06 3.79 -9.80
CA VAL A 331 6.77 4.90 -10.71
C VAL A 331 5.95 5.96 -10.00
N MET A 332 6.51 7.17 -9.87
CA MET A 332 5.79 8.32 -9.34
C MET A 332 4.74 8.84 -10.32
N ASN A 333 3.55 9.15 -9.83
CA ASN A 333 2.44 9.71 -10.59
C ASN A 333 2.35 11.22 -10.42
N ASN A 334 3.16 11.95 -11.18
CA ASN A 334 3.24 13.41 -11.07
C ASN A 334 1.87 14.11 -11.29
N ASN A 335 1.00 13.54 -12.12
CA ASN A 335 -0.33 14.11 -12.41
C ASN A 335 -1.32 13.99 -11.24
N LYS A 336 -1.06 13.08 -10.31
CA LYS A 336 -1.88 12.89 -9.11
C LYS A 336 -1.24 13.45 -7.86
N SER A 337 0.05 13.70 -7.88
CA SER A 337 0.73 14.40 -6.80
C SER A 337 0.12 15.79 -6.59
N GLN A 338 -0.03 16.19 -5.33
CA GLN A 338 -0.66 17.45 -4.94
C GLN A 338 0.27 18.25 -4.04
N ALA A 339 0.15 19.58 -4.09
CA ALA A 339 0.85 20.48 -3.18
C ALA A 339 -0.13 21.47 -2.56
N ILE A 340 0.10 21.85 -1.32
CA ILE A 340 -0.62 22.91 -0.61
C ILE A 340 0.38 23.74 0.20
N VAL A 341 0.15 25.04 0.25
CA VAL A 341 0.81 25.91 1.21
C VAL A 341 -0.18 26.24 2.31
N ILE A 342 0.16 25.84 3.52
CA ILE A 342 -0.66 26.02 4.72
C ILE A 342 -0.06 27.14 5.55
N HIS A 343 -0.91 28.05 6.01
CA HIS A 343 -0.47 29.25 6.69
C HIS A 343 -1.57 29.81 7.60
N SER A 344 -1.19 30.65 8.56
CA SER A 344 -2.15 31.35 9.42
C SER A 344 -3.08 32.25 8.60
N SER A 345 -4.37 32.27 8.94
CA SER A 345 -5.35 33.20 8.37
C SER A 345 -5.08 34.66 8.77
N SER A 346 -4.31 34.91 9.84
CA SER A 346 -3.94 36.25 10.29
C SER A 346 -2.69 36.81 9.61
N LEU A 347 -2.10 36.10 8.64
CA LEU A 347 -0.94 36.58 7.90
C LEU A 347 -1.30 37.80 7.06
N ARG A 348 -0.60 38.92 7.30
CA ARG A 348 -0.81 40.18 6.58
C ARG A 348 -0.32 40.13 5.14
N THR A 349 0.72 39.33 4.87
CA THR A 349 1.29 39.13 3.55
C THR A 349 1.15 37.65 3.20
N PRO A 350 0.31 37.27 2.22
CA PRO A 350 0.23 35.91 1.73
C PRO A 350 1.58 35.47 1.17
N THR A 351 1.91 34.20 1.32
CA THR A 351 3.08 33.61 0.66
C THR A 351 2.95 33.75 -0.86
N SER A 352 4.04 34.09 -1.56
CA SER A 352 4.08 34.15 -3.02
C SER A 352 4.24 32.77 -3.68
N LEU A 353 4.41 31.72 -2.87
CA LEU A 353 4.57 30.35 -3.36
C LEU A 353 3.23 29.80 -3.88
N THR A 354 3.04 29.87 -5.19
CA THR A 354 1.83 29.38 -5.88
C THR A 354 2.08 28.11 -6.69
N ARG A 355 3.35 27.77 -6.93
CA ARG A 355 3.75 26.64 -7.77
C ARG A 355 5.02 25.99 -7.24
N VAL A 356 5.10 24.68 -7.40
CA VAL A 356 6.26 23.85 -6.99
C VAL A 356 6.66 22.93 -8.13
N ASN A 357 7.96 22.71 -8.30
CA ASN A 357 8.47 21.77 -9.30
C ASN A 357 8.51 20.35 -8.75
N ILE A 358 7.61 19.49 -9.23
CA ILE A 358 7.62 18.05 -8.96
C ILE A 358 8.28 17.36 -10.16
N CYS A 359 9.61 17.24 -10.08
CA CYS A 359 10.43 16.48 -11.03
C CYS A 359 10.23 16.86 -12.52
N GLY A 360 10.28 18.16 -12.80
CA GLY A 360 10.12 18.74 -14.14
C GLY A 360 8.68 19.16 -14.47
N GLN A 361 7.71 18.83 -13.61
CA GLN A 361 6.33 19.28 -13.75
C GLN A 361 6.02 20.38 -12.73
N LEU A 362 5.64 21.54 -13.23
CA LEU A 362 5.21 22.66 -12.39
C LEU A 362 3.77 22.41 -11.92
N VAL A 363 3.62 22.11 -10.63
CA VAL A 363 2.32 21.82 -9.99
C VAL A 363 1.84 23.05 -9.23
N GLU A 364 0.59 23.44 -9.48
CA GLU A 364 -0.03 24.55 -8.73
C GLU A 364 -0.43 24.09 -7.33
N THR A 365 -0.22 24.97 -6.35
CA THR A 365 -0.64 24.73 -4.98
C THR A 365 -2.16 24.87 -4.88
N SER A 366 -2.84 23.86 -4.36
CA SER A 366 -4.29 23.86 -4.20
C SER A 366 -4.70 24.46 -2.86
N PRO A 367 -5.82 25.21 -2.76
CA PRO A 367 -6.35 25.69 -1.47
C PRO A 367 -6.88 24.57 -0.58
N VAL A 368 -7.22 23.42 -1.16
CA VAL A 368 -7.66 22.22 -0.44
C VAL A 368 -7.08 20.99 -1.12
N ILE A 369 -6.49 20.08 -0.34
CA ILE A 369 -6.01 18.78 -0.82
C ILE A 369 -6.67 17.65 -0.04
N ARG A 370 -6.61 16.43 -0.59
CA ARG A 370 -7.16 15.24 0.06
C ARG A 370 -6.05 14.29 0.50
N ASP A 371 -5.74 14.29 1.79
CA ASP A 371 -4.71 13.47 2.41
C ASP A 371 -5.33 12.30 3.18
N LEU A 372 -5.01 11.06 2.83
CA LEU A 372 -5.56 9.83 3.43
C LEU A 372 -7.10 9.82 3.61
N GLY A 373 -7.80 10.44 2.66
CA GLY A 373 -9.26 10.55 2.69
C GLY A 373 -9.82 11.78 3.39
N PHE A 374 -8.98 12.57 4.05
CA PHE A 374 -9.29 13.78 4.80
C PHE A 374 -9.00 15.04 3.97
N ASN A 375 -9.88 16.05 4.01
CA ASN A 375 -9.64 17.30 3.31
C ASN A 375 -8.88 18.27 4.20
N VAL A 376 -7.71 18.72 3.74
CA VAL A 376 -6.88 19.70 4.42
C VAL A 376 -6.95 21.01 3.63
N ASP A 377 -7.40 22.09 4.29
CA ASP A 377 -7.43 23.43 3.70
C ASP A 377 -6.23 24.29 4.14
N ALA A 378 -5.91 25.30 3.33
CA ALA A 378 -4.72 26.14 3.49
C ALA A 378 -4.65 26.90 4.83
N ASN A 379 -5.75 27.02 5.56
CA ASN A 379 -5.80 27.70 6.86
C ASN A 379 -6.21 26.78 8.01
N LEU A 380 -6.24 25.45 7.79
CA LEU A 380 -6.64 24.44 8.77
C LEU A 380 -7.99 24.72 9.45
N THR A 381 -8.93 25.33 8.73
CA THR A 381 -10.26 25.66 9.26
C THR A 381 -11.14 24.42 9.42
N MET A 382 -10.82 23.33 8.72
CA MET A 382 -11.61 22.10 8.65
C MET A 382 -13.00 22.25 8.03
N THR A 383 -13.31 23.43 7.48
CA THR A 383 -14.65 23.75 6.96
C THR A 383 -15.04 22.79 5.84
N SER A 384 -14.13 22.57 4.88
CA SER A 384 -14.37 21.68 3.73
C SER A 384 -14.58 20.24 4.16
N GLN A 385 -13.82 19.78 5.16
CA GLN A 385 -13.93 18.45 5.72
C GLN A 385 -15.25 18.25 6.45
N VAL A 386 -15.60 19.15 7.37
CA VAL A 386 -16.87 19.09 8.12
C VAL A 386 -18.05 19.10 7.16
N ALA A 387 -18.06 20.00 6.17
CA ALA A 387 -19.12 20.05 5.16
C ALA A 387 -19.24 18.72 4.37
N ASN A 388 -18.11 18.11 3.99
CA ASN A 388 -18.10 16.84 3.28
C ASN A 388 -18.62 15.67 4.14
N VAL A 389 -18.24 15.61 5.41
CA VAL A 389 -18.75 14.60 6.37
C VAL A 389 -20.25 14.77 6.58
N CYS A 390 -20.72 16.00 6.83
CA CYS A 390 -22.15 16.30 6.96
C CYS A 390 -22.93 15.89 5.71
N ARG A 391 -22.43 16.23 4.50
CA ARG A 391 -23.07 15.85 3.24
C ARG A 391 -23.17 14.33 3.08
N SER A 392 -22.10 13.61 3.40
CA SER A 392 -22.09 12.14 3.35
C SER A 392 -23.08 11.54 4.36
N ALA A 393 -23.14 12.07 5.59
CA ALA A 393 -24.08 11.62 6.61
C ALA A 393 -25.53 11.85 6.17
N TYR A 394 -25.88 13.04 5.68
CA TYR A 394 -27.22 13.34 5.14
C TYR A 394 -27.59 12.42 3.97
N TYR A 395 -26.65 12.16 3.07
CA TYR A 395 -26.88 11.23 1.97
C TYR A 395 -27.25 9.83 2.49
N HIS A 396 -26.51 9.30 3.46
CA HIS A 396 -26.81 7.98 4.05
C HIS A 396 -28.11 7.96 4.85
N LEU A 397 -28.40 9.00 5.65
CA LEU A 397 -29.67 9.15 6.37
C LEU A 397 -30.86 9.18 5.41
N SER A 398 -30.75 9.92 4.30
CA SER A 398 -31.81 9.99 3.28
C SER A 398 -32.08 8.64 2.61
N ARG A 399 -31.06 7.76 2.54
CA ARG A 399 -31.23 6.41 2.00
C ARG A 399 -31.88 5.47 3.01
N ILE A 400 -31.55 5.61 4.29
CA ILE A 400 -32.19 4.84 5.38
C ILE A 400 -33.66 5.22 5.49
N ALA A 401 -34.00 6.50 5.42
CA ALA A 401 -35.39 6.97 5.48
C ALA A 401 -36.27 6.50 4.30
N LYS A 402 -35.67 5.93 3.25
CA LYS A 402 -36.38 5.34 2.10
C LYS A 402 -36.60 3.82 2.21
N ILE A 403 -35.99 3.19 3.22
CA ILE A 403 -36.22 1.79 3.60
C ILE A 403 -37.36 1.79 4.62
#